data_AF-A0A957EZM5-F1
#
_entry.id   AF-A0A957EZM5-F1
#
_cell.length_a   1.000
_cell.length_b   1.000
_cell.length_c   1.000
_cell.angle_alpha   90.00
_cell.angle_beta   90.00
_cell.angle_gamma   90.00
#
_symmetry.space_group_name_H-M   'P 1'
#
loop_
_entity.id
_entity.type
_entity.pdbx_description
1 polymer ?
#
loop_
_entity_poly.entity_id
_entity_poly.type
_entity_poly.pdbx_seq_one_letter_code
_entity_poly.pdbx_strand_id
1 'polypeptide(L)'
;TPSGVAYGEMAGWLTGAVMTDLTVDEAGTWVVVLTYADGTMGYVVWNPAYRSDAPLDFAVPVAWKVGVQRDLTGGSVALADDRVSVEQRPFLLQPTPPTSHIWLPLVRGS
;
A
#
# COMPACT_ATOMS: atom_id res chain seq x y z
N THR A 1 14.46 -16.03 5.04
CA THR A 1 13.68 -16.80 4.05
C THR A 1 12.66 -15.86 3.39
N PRO A 2 12.14 -16.17 2.20
CA PRO A 2 11.10 -15.35 1.57
C PRO A 2 9.89 -15.10 2.49
N SER A 3 9.44 -16.11 3.23
CA SER A 3 8.36 -15.97 4.21
C SER A 3 8.70 -15.02 5.37
N GLY A 4 9.97 -14.97 5.79
CA GLY A 4 10.43 -14.03 6.81
C GLY A 4 10.41 -12.58 6.34
N VAL A 5 10.72 -12.33 5.05
CA VAL A 5 10.60 -11.00 4.44
C VAL A 5 9.14 -10.59 4.36
N ALA A 6 8.27 -11.47 3.85
CA ALA A 6 6.83 -11.21 3.78
C ALA A 6 6.20 -10.92 5.14
N TYR A 7 6.61 -11.67 6.17
CA TYR A 7 6.20 -11.40 7.55
C TYR A 7 6.68 -10.02 8.02
N GLY A 8 7.93 -9.67 7.75
CA GLY A 8 8.50 -8.37 8.09
C GLY A 8 7.75 -7.21 7.44
N GLU A 9 7.42 -7.33 6.15
CA GLU A 9 6.62 -6.33 5.44
C GLU A 9 5.22 -6.20 6.04
N MET A 10 4.48 -7.30 6.19
CA MET A 10 3.15 -7.29 6.82
C MET A 10 3.17 -6.69 8.23
N ALA A 11 4.16 -7.08 9.05
CA ALA A 11 4.32 -6.53 10.38
C ALA A 11 4.60 -5.01 10.33
N GLY A 12 5.44 -4.56 9.39
CA GLY A 12 5.71 -3.14 9.17
C GLY A 12 4.49 -2.35 8.71
N TRP A 13 3.61 -2.96 7.92
CA TRP A 13 2.38 -2.30 7.44
C TRP A 13 1.34 -2.16 8.55
N LEU A 14 1.26 -3.13 9.47
CA LEU A 14 0.21 -3.23 10.49
C LEU A 14 0.61 -2.62 11.85
N THR A 15 1.89 -2.62 12.20
CA THR A 15 2.33 -2.14 13.52
C THR A 15 2.10 -0.65 13.67
N GLY A 16 1.34 -0.26 14.70
CA GLY A 16 0.98 1.14 14.96
C GLY A 16 -0.11 1.68 14.03
N ALA A 17 -0.65 0.87 13.13
CA ALA A 17 -1.83 1.19 12.35
C ALA A 17 -3.10 0.69 13.05
N VAL A 18 -4.21 1.38 12.82
CA VAL A 18 -5.55 0.95 13.21
C VAL A 18 -6.28 0.53 11.96
N MET A 19 -6.82 -0.68 11.95
CA MET A 19 -7.74 -1.12 10.90
C MET A 19 -9.09 -0.42 11.10
N THR A 20 -9.49 0.40 10.14
CA THR A 20 -10.69 1.24 10.22
C THR A 20 -11.82 0.76 9.34
N ASP A 21 -11.52 -0.04 8.31
CA ASP A 21 -12.55 -0.61 7.44
C ASP A 21 -12.07 -1.93 6.78
N LEU A 22 -13.04 -2.74 6.36
CA LEU A 22 -12.86 -3.94 5.55
C LEU A 22 -14.02 -4.03 4.55
N THR A 23 -13.68 -4.03 3.27
CA THR A 23 -14.66 -4.23 2.21
C THR A 23 -14.22 -5.33 1.26
N VAL A 24 -15.21 -5.98 0.65
CA VAL A 24 -15.03 -6.94 -0.43
C VAL A 24 -15.89 -6.48 -1.59
N ASP A 25 -15.29 -6.27 -2.76
CA ASP A 25 -16.03 -5.84 -3.94
C ASP A 25 -16.79 -7.00 -4.63
N GLU A 26 -17.55 -6.69 -5.67
CA GLU A 26 -18.31 -7.69 -6.43
C GLU A 26 -17.43 -8.75 -7.11
N ALA A 27 -16.16 -8.43 -7.39
CA ALA A 27 -15.18 -9.35 -7.96
C ALA A 27 -14.48 -10.20 -6.87
N GLY A 28 -14.81 -10.01 -5.59
CA GLY A 28 -14.21 -10.72 -4.48
C GLY A 28 -12.84 -10.15 -4.05
N THR A 29 -12.50 -8.94 -4.48
CA THR A 29 -11.29 -8.23 -4.06
C THR A 29 -11.49 -7.66 -2.66
N TRP A 30 -10.60 -8.03 -1.75
CA TRP A 30 -10.55 -7.55 -0.39
C TRP A 30 -9.77 -6.25 -0.33
N VAL A 31 -10.32 -5.28 0.38
CA VAL A 31 -9.66 -4.01 0.70
C VAL A 31 -9.75 -3.80 2.20
N VAL A 32 -8.58 -3.76 2.86
CA VAL A 32 -8.46 -3.37 4.26
C VAL A 32 -7.93 -1.95 4.33
N VAL A 33 -8.63 -1.09 5.06
CA VAL A 33 -8.20 0.29 5.30
C VAL A 33 -7.47 0.36 6.63
N LEU A 34 -6.27 0.91 6.58
CA LEU A 34 -5.40 1.18 7.71
C LEU A 34 -5.28 2.68 7.91
N THR A 35 -5.35 3.13 9.15
CA THR A 35 -5.07 4.51 9.55
C THR A 35 -3.86 4.52 10.47
N TYR A 36 -2.81 5.22 10.04
CA TYR A 36 -1.59 5.39 10.81
C TYR A 36 -1.73 6.55 11.81
N ALA A 37 -0.83 6.61 12.80
CA ALA A 37 -0.89 7.60 13.88
C ALA A 37 -0.78 9.06 13.40
N ASP A 38 -0.16 9.30 12.25
CA ASP A 38 -0.06 10.61 11.59
C ASP A 38 -1.31 10.99 10.77
N GLY A 39 -2.33 10.12 10.74
CA GLY A 39 -3.53 10.28 9.94
C GLY A 39 -3.40 9.80 8.49
N THR A 40 -2.22 9.34 8.08
CA THR A 40 -2.03 8.73 6.75
C THR A 40 -2.86 7.46 6.64
N MET A 41 -3.42 7.21 5.45
CA MET A 41 -4.17 6.00 5.17
C MET A 41 -3.32 5.01 4.36
N GLY A 42 -3.46 3.72 4.65
CA GLY A 42 -2.94 2.63 3.84
C GLY A 42 -4.07 1.71 3.41
N TYR A 43 -3.95 1.11 2.22
CA TYR A 43 -4.98 0.23 1.67
C TYR A 43 -4.32 -1.08 1.28
N VAL A 44 -4.63 -2.16 2.02
CA VAL A 44 -4.13 -3.49 1.69
C VAL A 44 -5.14 -4.17 0.78
N VAL A 45 -4.70 -4.56 -0.42
CA VAL A 45 -5.57 -5.09 -1.48
C VAL A 45 -5.10 -6.48 -1.90
N TRP A 46 -6.03 -7.43 -1.99
CA TRP A 46 -5.79 -8.78 -2.54
C TRP A 46 -7.09 -9.46 -2.96
N ASN A 47 -7.02 -10.51 -3.76
CA ASN A 47 -8.18 -11.35 -4.05
C ASN A 47 -7.83 -12.83 -3.81
N PRO A 48 -8.39 -13.48 -2.77
CA PRO A 48 -8.14 -14.88 -2.46
C PRO A 48 -8.51 -15.85 -3.59
N ALA A 49 -9.46 -15.46 -4.44
CA ALA A 49 -9.94 -16.24 -5.57
C ALA A 49 -9.22 -15.92 -6.88
N TYR A 50 -8.22 -15.01 -6.87
CA TYR A 50 -7.47 -14.62 -8.07
C TYR A 50 -6.91 -15.85 -8.79
N ARG A 51 -7.00 -15.84 -10.13
CA ARG A 51 -6.43 -16.87 -11.00
C ARG A 51 -5.64 -16.20 -12.12
N SER A 52 -4.46 -16.74 -12.40
CA SER A 52 -3.54 -16.17 -13.40
C SER A 52 -4.04 -16.23 -14.83
N ASP A 53 -5.03 -17.08 -15.13
CA ASP A 53 -5.69 -17.20 -16.43
C ASP A 53 -6.86 -16.20 -16.61
N ALA A 54 -7.24 -15.49 -15.55
CA ALA A 54 -8.24 -14.43 -15.57
C ALA A 54 -7.73 -13.21 -14.78
N PRO A 55 -6.83 -12.38 -15.36
CA PRO A 55 -6.31 -11.19 -14.72
C PRO A 55 -7.43 -10.27 -14.25
N LEU A 56 -7.25 -9.70 -13.06
CA LEU A 56 -8.22 -8.81 -12.44
C LEU A 56 -7.53 -7.48 -12.14
N ASP A 57 -8.09 -6.39 -12.65
CA ASP A 57 -7.62 -5.04 -12.33
C ASP A 57 -8.58 -4.37 -11.35
N PHE A 58 -8.03 -3.85 -10.26
CA PHE A 58 -8.74 -3.04 -9.30
C PHE A 58 -8.59 -1.56 -9.66
N ALA A 59 -9.72 -0.84 -9.73
CA ALA A 59 -9.71 0.60 -9.92
C ALA A 59 -9.44 1.28 -8.59
N VAL A 60 -8.33 2.00 -8.48
CA VAL A 60 -7.93 2.72 -7.27
C VAL A 60 -8.75 4.01 -7.19
N PRO A 61 -9.57 4.21 -6.13
CA PRO A 61 -10.33 5.44 -6.00
C PRO A 61 -9.41 6.67 -5.94
N VAL A 62 -9.67 7.66 -6.82
CA VAL A 62 -8.89 8.90 -6.90
C VAL A 62 -8.80 9.65 -5.55
N ALA A 63 -9.85 9.53 -4.72
CA ALA A 63 -9.91 10.14 -3.40
C ALA A 63 -8.83 9.62 -2.44
N TRP A 64 -8.30 8.41 -2.67
CA TRP A 64 -7.26 7.82 -1.84
C TRP A 64 -5.89 8.47 -2.06
N LYS A 65 -5.71 9.17 -3.20
CA LYS A 65 -4.45 9.86 -3.57
C LYS A 65 -3.22 8.95 -3.52
N VAL A 66 -3.41 7.66 -3.81
CA VAL A 66 -2.34 6.68 -3.85
C VAL A 66 -1.31 7.08 -4.90
N GLY A 67 -0.03 6.92 -4.57
CA GLY A 67 1.06 7.07 -5.53
C GLY A 67 2.18 6.05 -5.37
N VAL A 68 2.06 5.12 -4.42
CA VAL A 68 3.03 4.05 -4.20
C VAL A 68 2.30 2.73 -3.94
N GLN A 69 2.78 1.67 -4.57
CA GLN A 69 2.43 0.28 -4.30
C GLN A 69 3.64 -0.45 -3.71
N ARG A 70 3.42 -1.21 -2.63
CA ARG A 70 4.45 -2.03 -1.96
C ARG A 70 4.02 -3.48 -1.91
N ASP A 71 4.96 -4.40 -2.11
CA ASP A 71 4.72 -5.84 -2.10
C ASP A 71 5.38 -6.55 -0.91
N LEU A 72 5.03 -7.82 -0.73
CA LEU A 72 5.57 -8.68 0.34
C LEU A 72 7.05 -9.06 0.19
N THR A 73 7.68 -8.70 -0.92
CA THR A 73 9.12 -8.92 -1.15
C THR A 73 9.97 -7.71 -0.74
N GLY A 74 9.32 -6.64 -0.26
CA GLY A 74 9.96 -5.35 0.03
C GLY A 74 10.07 -4.46 -1.22
N GLY A 75 9.49 -4.88 -2.34
CA GLY A 75 9.40 -4.08 -3.55
C GLY A 75 8.49 -2.87 -3.35
N SER A 76 8.84 -1.77 -3.99
CA SER A 76 8.07 -0.53 -3.99
C SER A 76 8.13 0.10 -5.37
N VAL A 77 6.96 0.41 -5.91
CA VAL A 77 6.82 1.01 -7.24
C VAL A 77 5.92 2.23 -7.16
N ALA A 78 6.28 3.29 -7.90
CA ALA A 78 5.42 4.44 -8.07
C ALA A 78 4.20 4.03 -8.89
N LEU A 79 3.01 4.40 -8.43
CA LEU A 79 1.79 4.16 -9.16
C LEU A 79 1.58 5.28 -10.18
N ALA A 80 1.59 4.92 -11.46
CA ALA A 80 1.45 5.87 -12.57
C ALA A 80 0.02 5.91 -13.15
N ASP A 81 -0.79 4.92 -12.84
CA ASP A 81 -2.15 4.72 -13.37
C ASP A 81 -3.17 4.65 -12.22
N ASP A 82 -4.45 4.79 -12.54
CA ASP A 82 -5.55 4.66 -11.57
C ASP A 82 -6.02 3.21 -11.38
N ARG A 83 -5.27 2.23 -11.92
CA ARG A 83 -5.52 0.80 -11.79
C ARG A 83 -4.31 0.03 -11.31
N VAL A 84 -4.58 -1.06 -10.59
CA VAL A 84 -3.59 -2.03 -10.13
C VAL A 84 -4.06 -3.43 -10.44
N SER A 85 -3.16 -4.27 -10.95
CA SER A 85 -3.44 -5.69 -11.10
C SER A 85 -3.47 -6.37 -9.74
N VAL A 86 -4.58 -7.02 -9.44
CA VAL A 86 -4.80 -7.74 -8.19
C VAL A 86 -4.18 -9.11 -8.28
N GLU A 87 -3.63 -9.60 -7.17
CA GLU A 87 -3.14 -10.97 -7.04
C GLU A 87 -3.75 -11.66 -5.81
N GLN A 88 -3.46 -12.96 -5.66
CA GLN A 88 -3.71 -13.68 -4.40
C GLN A 88 -2.90 -13.12 -3.23
N ARG A 89 -1.75 -12.50 -3.53
CA ARG A 89 -0.84 -11.94 -2.53
C ARG A 89 -1.23 -10.49 -2.23
N PRO A 90 -1.27 -10.09 -0.95
CA PRO A 90 -1.54 -8.71 -0.61
C PRO A 90 -0.40 -7.79 -1.03
N PHE A 91 -0.79 -6.60 -1.45
CA PHE A 91 0.09 -5.45 -1.60
C PHE A 91 -0.54 -4.26 -0.87
N LEU A 92 0.30 -3.33 -0.47
CA LEU A 92 -0.10 -2.12 0.21
C LEU A 92 -0.06 -0.95 -0.77
N LEU A 93 -1.15 -0.20 -0.84
CA LEU A 93 -1.23 1.08 -1.52
C LEU A 93 -1.16 2.21 -0.48
N GLN A 94 -0.34 3.21 -0.75
CA GLN A 94 -0.22 4.39 0.12
C GLN A 94 -0.22 5.67 -0.72
N PRO A 95 -0.69 6.79 -0.13
CA PRO A 95 -0.45 8.10 -0.68
C PRO A 95 1.03 8.32 -0.93
N THR A 96 1.37 9.09 -1.96
CA THR A 96 2.74 9.59 -2.12
C THR A 96 3.13 10.30 -0.82
N PRO A 97 4.22 9.92 -0.15
CA PRO A 97 4.68 10.68 1.00
C PRO A 97 4.80 12.15 0.58
N PRO A 98 4.34 13.11 1.40
CA PRO A 98 4.65 14.50 1.13
C PRO A 98 6.18 14.57 1.06
N THR A 99 6.71 15.16 -0.02
CA THR A 99 8.14 15.35 -0.19
C THR A 99 8.67 16.04 1.07
N SER A 100 9.33 15.29 1.95
CA SER A 100 9.96 15.87 3.13
C SER A 100 10.94 16.89 2.61
N HIS A 101 10.65 18.18 2.80
CA HIS A 101 11.60 19.24 2.52
C HIS A 101 12.87 18.89 3.30
N ILE A 102 13.93 18.52 2.57
CA ILE A 102 15.25 18.26 3.12
C ILE A 102 15.60 19.42 4.04
N TRP A 103 15.74 19.13 5.32
CA TRP A 103 16.29 20.06 6.29
C TRP A 103 17.77 20.24 5.93
N LEU A 104 18.10 21.36 5.28
CA LEU A 104 19.50 21.78 5.13
C LEU A 104 19.97 22.31 6.48
N PRO A 105 21.07 21.81 7.07
CA PRO A 105 21.65 22.45 8.24
C PRO A 105 22.05 23.88 7.86
N LEU A 106 21.62 24.85 8.68
CA LEU A 106 22.13 26.23 8.64
C LEU A 106 23.64 26.19 8.79
N VAL A 107 24.37 26.41 7.69
CA VAL A 107 25.80 26.75 7.77
C VAL A 107 25.86 28.10 8.48
N ARG A 108 26.27 28.10 9.74
CA ARG A 108 26.64 29.33 10.44
C ARG A 108 27.87 29.89 9.71
N GLY A 109 27.67 31.03 9.06
CA GLY A 109 28.78 31.84 8.60
C GLY A 109 29.64 32.26 9.78
N SER A 110 30.95 32.24 9.55
CA SER A 110 31.98 32.97 10.28
C SER A 110 33.10 33.28 9.30
#